data_AF-A0A6J7REL2-F1
#
_entry.id   AF-A0A6J7REL2-F1
#
_cell.length_a   1.000
_cell.length_b   1.000
_cell.length_c   1.000
_cell.angle_alpha   90.00
_cell.angle_beta   90.00
_cell.angle_gamma   90.00
#
_symmetry.space_group_name_H-M   'P 1'
#
loop_
_entity.id
_entity.type
_entity.pdbx_description
1 polymer ?
#
loop_
_entity_poly.entity_id
_entity_poly.type
_entity_poly.pdbx_seq_one_letter_code
_entity_poly.pdbx_strand_id
1 'polypeptide(L)'
;MVTIRGAGSNFSSGGDLDEFGSFADPVVAHISRLTTSVGASLNALRERLGQQLRCELHGENFGAGVELAAFAGWVVATQETRLCLPEIALGLVPGAGGTASLPRRIGRQRTAWLALTGRAIDAHRAFEWGLIDEIST
;
A
#
# COMPACT_ATOMS: atom_id res chain seq x y z
N MET A 1 13.71 16.07 2.21
CA MET A 1 12.83 15.33 1.28
C MET A 1 13.38 13.93 1.07
N VAL A 2 12.54 12.90 1.24
CA VAL A 2 12.86 11.49 1.04
C VAL A 2 11.85 10.94 0.03
N THR A 3 12.33 10.27 -1.01
CA THR A 3 11.48 9.69 -2.07
C THR A 3 11.68 8.18 -2.11
N ILE A 4 10.57 7.44 -2.09
CA ILE A 4 10.53 5.98 -2.24
C ILE A 4 10.03 5.67 -3.65
N ARG A 5 10.82 4.88 -4.37
CA ARG A 5 10.55 4.41 -5.74
C ARG A 5 10.83 2.91 -5.82
N GLY A 6 10.07 2.19 -6.64
CA GLY A 6 10.41 0.83 -7.04
C GLY A 6 11.31 0.84 -8.27
N ALA A 7 12.17 -0.17 -8.39
CA ALA A 7 12.92 -0.43 -9.61
C ALA A 7 12.11 -1.33 -10.56
N GLY A 8 12.38 -1.24 -11.87
CA GLY A 8 11.72 -2.07 -12.87
C GLY A 8 10.34 -1.56 -13.28
N SER A 9 9.44 -2.47 -13.66
CA SER A 9 8.17 -2.13 -14.30
C SER A 9 7.08 -1.62 -13.35
N ASN A 10 7.19 -1.93 -12.06
CA ASN A 10 6.19 -1.61 -11.04
C ASN A 10 6.86 -0.98 -9.82
N PHE A 11 6.12 -0.17 -9.06
CA PHE A 11 6.61 0.27 -7.75
C PHE A 11 6.64 -0.90 -6.73
N SER A 12 5.55 -1.65 -6.60
CA SER A 12 5.52 -2.92 -5.85
C SER A 12 4.24 -3.72 -6.16
N SER A 13 4.39 -5.00 -6.48
CA SER A 13 3.27 -5.94 -6.70
C SER A 13 2.73 -6.57 -5.41
N GLY A 14 3.24 -6.19 -4.24
CA GLY A 14 2.82 -6.71 -2.95
C GLY A 14 3.85 -7.63 -2.29
N GLY A 15 3.40 -8.43 -1.31
CA GLY A 15 4.21 -9.45 -0.67
C GLY A 15 4.38 -10.68 -1.57
N ASP A 16 5.50 -11.38 -1.40
CA ASP A 16 5.74 -12.64 -2.10
C ASP A 16 4.84 -13.73 -1.52
N LEU A 17 3.98 -14.32 -2.36
CA LEU A 17 3.02 -15.34 -1.93
C LEU A 17 3.70 -16.65 -1.53
N ASP A 18 4.91 -16.94 -2.04
CA ASP A 18 5.65 -18.15 -1.66
C ASP A 18 6.16 -18.07 -0.21
N GLU A 19 6.27 -16.87 0.36
CA GLU A 19 6.60 -16.68 1.77
C GLU A 19 5.40 -16.97 2.71
N PHE A 20 4.18 -17.04 2.19
CA PHE A 20 2.99 -17.13 3.03
C PHE A 20 2.88 -18.54 3.63
N GLY A 21 2.80 -18.62 4.95
CA GLY A 21 2.80 -19.91 5.67
C GLY A 21 4.17 -20.57 5.78
N SER A 22 5.26 -19.88 5.40
CA SER A 22 6.64 -20.38 5.56
C SER A 22 7.05 -20.56 7.03
N PHE A 23 6.43 -19.81 7.95
CA PHE A 23 6.62 -20.00 9.39
C PHE A 23 5.82 -21.20 9.88
N ALA A 24 6.51 -22.19 10.46
CA ALA A 24 5.88 -23.36 11.07
C ALA A 24 5.09 -23.03 12.35
N ASP A 25 5.54 -22.01 13.11
CA ASP A 25 4.89 -21.57 14.34
C ASP A 25 4.13 -20.24 14.13
N PRO A 26 2.81 -20.21 14.32
CA PRO A 26 2.02 -18.98 14.17
C PRO A 26 2.40 -17.89 15.18
N VAL A 27 2.96 -18.23 16.34
CA VAL A 27 3.45 -17.25 17.32
C VAL A 27 4.67 -16.52 16.77
N VAL A 28 5.61 -17.26 16.20
CA VAL A 28 6.80 -16.67 15.55
C VAL A 28 6.38 -15.81 14.36
N ALA A 29 5.45 -16.27 13.55
CA ALA A 29 4.88 -15.49 12.44
C ALA A 29 4.28 -14.16 12.94
N HIS A 30 3.52 -14.21 14.04
CA HIS A 30 2.92 -13.03 14.66
C HIS A 30 3.98 -12.05 15.19
N ILE A 31 4.98 -12.54 15.92
CA ILE A 31 6.09 -11.72 16.43
C ILE A 31 6.82 -11.04 15.27
N SER A 32 7.21 -11.80 14.25
CA SER A 32 7.86 -11.26 13.05
C SER A 32 7.06 -10.10 12.47
N ARG A 33 5.75 -10.30 12.25
CA ARG A 33 4.86 -9.27 11.72
C ARG A 33 4.79 -8.00 12.57
N LEU A 34 4.91 -8.12 13.89
CA LEU A 34 4.92 -6.96 14.80
C LEU A 34 6.27 -6.24 14.81
N THR A 35 7.37 -6.98 14.77
CA THR A 35 8.72 -6.42 14.94
C THR A 35 9.35 -5.93 13.64
N THR A 36 8.93 -6.45 12.48
CA THR A 36 9.48 -6.09 11.16
C THR A 36 8.45 -5.40 10.25
N SER A 37 7.46 -4.72 10.85
CA SER A 37 6.41 -4.05 10.10
C SER A 37 6.95 -2.83 9.33
N VAL A 38 7.07 -2.98 8.00
CA VAL A 38 7.44 -1.87 7.11
C VAL A 38 6.43 -0.73 7.21
N GLY A 39 5.13 -1.04 7.32
CA GLY A 39 4.08 -0.03 7.51
C GLY A 39 4.27 0.79 8.78
N ALA A 40 4.68 0.18 9.90
CA ALA A 40 4.98 0.90 11.13
C ALA A 40 6.20 1.81 10.97
N SER A 41 7.27 1.34 10.30
CA SER A 41 8.44 2.16 10.00
C SER A 41 8.09 3.35 9.10
N LEU A 42 7.25 3.16 8.08
CA LEU A 42 6.78 4.24 7.20
C LEU A 42 5.90 5.24 7.95
N ASN A 43 5.03 4.79 8.85
CA ASN A 43 4.25 5.70 9.70
C ASN A 43 5.14 6.57 10.58
N ALA A 44 6.16 5.99 11.23
CA ALA A 44 7.11 6.75 12.03
C ALA A 44 7.93 7.76 11.18
N LEU A 45 8.30 7.40 9.96
CA LEU A 45 8.94 8.33 9.02
C LEU A 45 7.98 9.45 8.60
N ARG A 46 6.71 9.14 8.34
CA ARG A 46 5.66 10.12 8.00
C ARG A 46 5.46 11.14 9.12
N GLU A 47 5.41 10.70 10.38
CA GLU A 47 5.27 11.59 11.54
C GLU A 47 6.40 12.61 11.64
N ARG A 48 7.62 12.23 11.22
CA ARG A 48 8.80 13.10 11.24
C ARG A 48 8.92 14.02 10.02
N LEU A 49 8.54 13.51 8.84
CA LEU A 49 8.80 14.16 7.56
C LEU A 49 7.56 14.85 6.95
N GLY A 50 6.36 14.51 7.41
CA GLY A 50 5.12 15.02 6.84
C GLY A 50 5.03 14.73 5.34
N GLN A 51 4.72 15.76 4.54
CA GLN A 51 4.67 15.67 3.07
C GLN A 51 6.03 15.44 2.40
N GLN A 52 7.14 15.60 3.13
CA GLN A 52 8.47 15.40 2.56
C GLN A 52 8.82 13.91 2.37
N LEU A 53 8.01 12.98 2.89
CA LEU A 53 8.08 11.56 2.55
C LEU A 53 7.20 11.30 1.32
N ARG A 54 7.82 11.14 0.16
CA ARG A 54 7.11 10.96 -1.12
C ARG A 54 7.19 9.50 -1.58
N CYS A 55 6.08 8.94 -2.05
CA CYS A 55 6.07 7.69 -2.80
C CYS A 55 5.70 7.98 -4.25
N GLU A 56 6.40 7.34 -5.18
CA GLU A 56 6.13 7.49 -6.61
C GLU A 56 5.83 6.12 -7.22
N LEU A 57 4.58 5.98 -7.67
CA LEU A 57 3.97 4.76 -8.13
C LEU A 57 3.97 4.72 -9.65
N HIS A 58 4.28 3.56 -10.19
CA HIS A 58 4.17 3.25 -11.61
C HIS A 58 3.78 1.78 -11.80
N GLY A 59 3.18 1.47 -12.93
CA GLY A 59 2.74 0.11 -13.26
C GLY A 59 1.63 -0.42 -12.35
N GLU A 60 1.66 -1.72 -12.09
CA GLU A 60 0.67 -2.42 -11.25
C GLU A 60 1.12 -2.47 -9.79
N ASN A 61 0.35 -1.81 -8.93
CA ASN A 61 0.63 -1.65 -7.52
C ASN A 61 -0.44 -2.34 -6.71
N PHE A 62 -0.18 -3.58 -6.29
CA PHE A 62 -1.18 -4.43 -5.65
C PHE A 62 -0.79 -4.77 -4.22
N GLY A 63 -1.82 -4.93 -3.39
CA GLY A 63 -1.71 -5.28 -1.98
C GLY A 63 -0.75 -4.37 -1.23
N ALA A 64 0.30 -4.95 -0.63
CA ALA A 64 1.29 -4.20 0.15
C ALA A 64 1.86 -2.97 -0.59
N GLY A 65 1.95 -2.98 -1.92
CA GLY A 65 2.36 -1.79 -2.68
C GLY A 65 1.43 -0.58 -2.46
N VAL A 66 0.11 -0.80 -2.49
CA VAL A 66 -0.90 0.23 -2.18
C VAL A 66 -0.86 0.58 -0.69
N GLU A 67 -0.80 -0.43 0.18
CA GLU A 67 -0.88 -0.27 1.63
C GLU A 67 0.28 0.58 2.17
N LEU A 68 1.49 0.31 1.70
CA LEU A 68 2.71 1.00 2.10
C LEU A 68 2.77 2.42 1.53
N ALA A 69 2.39 2.61 0.25
CA ALA A 69 2.32 3.93 -0.36
C ALA A 69 1.37 4.86 0.40
N ALA A 70 0.25 4.34 0.92
CA ALA A 70 -0.73 5.13 1.65
C ALA A 70 -0.20 5.75 2.96
N PHE A 71 0.90 5.25 3.54
CA PHE A 71 1.56 5.91 4.67
C PHE A 71 2.34 7.17 4.28
N ALA A 72 2.82 7.26 3.03
CA ALA A 72 3.65 8.36 2.58
C ALA A 72 2.95 9.71 2.70
N GLY A 73 3.75 10.75 2.94
CA GLY A 73 3.38 12.17 2.97
C GLY A 73 2.61 12.65 1.77
N TRP A 74 3.16 12.29 0.62
CA TRP A 74 2.72 12.69 -0.70
C TRP A 74 2.86 11.48 -1.63
N VAL A 75 1.81 11.12 -2.35
CA VAL A 75 1.81 9.97 -3.25
C VAL A 75 1.56 10.43 -4.66
N VAL A 76 2.45 10.06 -5.56
CA VAL A 76 2.35 10.39 -6.98
C VAL A 76 2.25 9.11 -7.77
N ALA A 77 1.47 9.12 -8.83
CA ALA A 77 1.35 7.98 -9.71
C ALA A 77 1.47 8.39 -11.17
N THR A 78 2.07 7.54 -12.01
CA THR A 78 1.98 7.71 -13.46
C THR A 78 0.55 7.47 -13.94
N GLN A 79 0.20 8.01 -15.11
CA GLN A 79 -1.14 7.87 -15.68
C GLN A 79 -1.59 6.40 -15.87
N GLU A 80 -0.65 5.50 -16.16
CA GLU A 80 -0.90 4.07 -16.37
C GLU A 80 -1.00 3.26 -15.06
N THR A 81 -0.81 3.91 -13.91
CA THR A 81 -0.79 3.22 -12.62
C THR A 81 -2.14 2.55 -12.32
N ARG A 82 -2.06 1.29 -11.87
CA ARG A 82 -3.20 0.48 -11.44
C ARG A 82 -3.03 0.12 -9.97
N LEU A 83 -4.07 0.31 -9.17
CA LEU A 83 -4.04 0.08 -7.73
C LEU A 83 -5.13 -0.92 -7.33
N CYS A 84 -4.78 -1.95 -6.56
CA CYS A 84 -5.71 -2.99 -6.13
C CYS A 84 -5.37 -3.56 -4.74
N LEU A 85 -6.38 -4.03 -4.01
CA LEU A 85 -6.23 -4.83 -2.79
C LEU A 85 -6.79 -6.24 -3.05
N PRO A 86 -5.98 -7.20 -3.55
CA PRO A 86 -6.46 -8.51 -3.96
C PRO A 86 -6.63 -9.52 -2.80
N GLU A 87 -6.30 -9.13 -1.57
CA GLU A 87 -6.15 -10.02 -0.41
C GLU A 87 -7.39 -10.88 -0.13
N ILE A 88 -8.59 -10.34 -0.39
CA ILE A 88 -9.84 -11.05 -0.12
C ILE A 88 -9.97 -12.36 -0.92
N ALA A 89 -9.41 -12.40 -2.15
CA ALA A 89 -9.41 -13.60 -2.97
C ALA A 89 -8.52 -14.71 -2.39
N LEU A 90 -7.58 -14.35 -1.51
CA LEU A 90 -6.68 -15.24 -0.79
C LEU A 90 -7.20 -15.59 0.62
N GLY A 91 -8.40 -15.12 0.99
CA GLY A 91 -8.93 -15.27 2.35
C GLY A 91 -8.23 -14.37 3.39
N LEU A 92 -7.60 -13.29 2.94
CA LEU A 92 -6.83 -12.37 3.76
C LEU A 92 -7.47 -10.98 3.82
N VAL A 93 -7.03 -10.19 4.79
CA VAL A 93 -7.29 -8.75 4.86
C VAL A 93 -6.04 -7.97 4.45
N PRO A 94 -6.15 -6.71 4.00
CA PRO A 94 -5.00 -5.83 3.74
C PRO A 94 -4.11 -5.71 4.98
N GLY A 95 -3.03 -6.47 4.97
CA GLY A 95 -2.31 -6.89 6.17
C GLY A 95 -0.98 -6.20 6.39
N ALA A 96 -0.42 -5.55 5.37
CA ALA A 96 0.83 -4.79 5.43
C ALA A 96 0.65 -3.39 6.07
N GLY A 97 -0.56 -3.07 6.51
CA GLY A 97 -0.91 -1.83 7.21
C GLY A 97 -2.07 -1.08 6.57
N GLY A 98 -2.66 -1.62 5.51
CA GLY A 98 -3.71 -1.02 4.70
C GLY A 98 -5.00 -0.77 5.46
N THR A 99 -5.35 -1.64 6.41
CA THR A 99 -6.47 -1.40 7.33
C THR A 99 -6.26 -0.19 8.25
N ALA A 100 -5.02 0.31 8.38
CA ALA A 100 -4.70 1.51 9.13
C ALA A 100 -4.43 2.72 8.22
N SER A 101 -3.70 2.57 7.11
CA SER A 101 -3.29 3.69 6.26
C SER A 101 -4.40 4.17 5.32
N LEU A 102 -5.09 3.26 4.64
CA LEU A 102 -6.09 3.65 3.62
C LEU A 102 -7.30 4.38 4.21
N PRO A 103 -7.89 3.98 5.35
CA PRO A 103 -9.02 4.71 5.92
C PRO A 103 -8.71 6.17 6.25
N ARG A 104 -7.45 6.49 6.53
CA ARG A 104 -7.01 7.88 6.79
C ARG A 104 -6.88 8.70 5.50
N ARG A 105 -6.58 8.07 4.36
CA ARG A 105 -6.50 8.75 3.05
C ARG A 105 -7.85 8.88 2.37
N ILE A 106 -8.58 7.76 2.25
CA ILE A 106 -9.78 7.68 1.41
C ILE A 106 -11.08 7.40 2.18
N GLY A 107 -11.00 7.35 3.51
CA GLY A 107 -12.14 7.03 4.35
C GLY A 107 -12.50 5.55 4.34
N ARG A 108 -13.34 5.14 5.31
CA ARG A 108 -13.69 3.73 5.53
C ARG A 108 -14.44 3.09 4.36
N GLN A 109 -15.31 3.84 3.68
CA GLN A 109 -16.20 3.26 2.66
C GLN A 109 -15.44 2.89 1.37
N ARG A 110 -14.57 3.78 0.90
CA ARG A 110 -13.72 3.50 -0.28
C ARG A 110 -12.67 2.43 0.04
N THR A 111 -12.12 2.46 1.26
CA THR A 111 -11.22 1.39 1.73
C THR A 111 -11.92 0.03 1.71
N ALA A 112 -13.13 -0.06 2.29
CA ALA A 112 -13.91 -1.28 2.29
C ALA A 112 -14.26 -1.74 0.88
N TRP A 113 -14.62 -0.81 -0.02
CA TRP A 113 -14.88 -1.16 -1.42
C TRP A 113 -13.64 -1.76 -2.10
N LEU A 114 -12.45 -1.16 -1.94
CA LEU A 114 -11.21 -1.72 -2.51
C LEU A 114 -10.93 -3.12 -1.95
N ALA A 115 -10.95 -3.24 -0.62
CA ALA A 115 -10.58 -4.47 0.06
C ALA A 115 -11.58 -5.62 -0.17
N LEU A 116 -12.88 -5.33 -0.22
CA LEU A 116 -13.92 -6.35 -0.32
C LEU A 116 -14.26 -6.73 -1.76
N THR A 117 -14.02 -5.85 -2.74
CA THR A 117 -14.29 -6.16 -4.14
C THR A 117 -13.10 -6.76 -4.87
N GLY A 118 -11.87 -6.53 -4.39
CA GLY A 118 -10.65 -6.94 -5.09
C GLY A 118 -10.50 -6.31 -6.47
N ARG A 119 -11.22 -5.21 -6.75
CA ARG A 119 -11.20 -4.53 -8.06
C ARG A 119 -10.10 -3.49 -8.10
N ALA A 120 -9.38 -3.48 -9.22
CA ALA A 120 -8.39 -2.45 -9.50
C ALA A 120 -9.08 -1.10 -9.82
N ILE A 121 -8.45 -0.02 -9.39
CA ILE A 121 -8.74 1.35 -9.81
C ILE A 121 -7.55 1.91 -10.59
N ASP A 122 -7.81 2.85 -11.50
CA ASP A 122 -6.78 3.59 -12.22
C ASP A 122 -6.29 4.81 -11.43
N ALA A 123 -5.23 5.46 -11.92
CA ALA A 123 -4.65 6.65 -11.32
C ALA A 123 -5.67 7.80 -11.18
N HIS A 124 -6.55 8.00 -12.17
CA HIS A 124 -7.58 9.03 -12.12
C HIS A 124 -8.56 8.83 -10.97
N ARG A 125 -9.12 7.62 -10.83
CA ARG A 125 -10.02 7.31 -9.71
C ARG A 125 -9.30 7.36 -8.38
N ALA A 126 -8.04 6.93 -8.32
CA ALA A 126 -7.23 7.03 -7.12
C ALA A 126 -7.02 8.49 -6.69
N PHE A 127 -6.79 9.39 -7.65
CA PHE A 127 -6.66 10.83 -7.42
C PHE A 127 -7.99 11.43 -6.93
N GLU A 128 -9.10 11.16 -7.62
CA GLU A 128 -10.44 11.59 -7.20
C GLU A 128 -10.80 11.12 -5.77
N TRP A 129 -10.28 9.97 -5.37
CA TRP A 129 -10.54 9.41 -4.05
C TRP A 129 -9.65 10.01 -2.95
N GLY A 130 -8.58 10.71 -3.31
CA GLY A 130 -7.54 11.17 -2.39
C GLY A 130 -6.55 10.06 -1.97
N LEU A 131 -6.51 8.94 -2.70
CA LEU A 131 -5.53 7.88 -2.45
C LEU A 131 -4.13 8.33 -2.88
N ILE A 132 -4.07 9.04 -4.00
CA ILE A 132 -2.87 9.71 -4.52
C ILE A 132 -3.10 11.21 -4.58
N ASP A 133 -2.02 11.97 -4.53
CA ASP A 133 -2.00 13.43 -4.42
C ASP A 133 -1.66 14.12 -5.75
N GLU A 134 -1.08 13.40 -6.72
CA GLU A 134 -0.63 13.92 -8.02
C GLU A 134 -0.58 12.80 -9.07
N ILE A 135 -0.94 13.11 -10.31
CA ILE A 135 -0.71 12.24 -11.47
C ILE A 135 0.45 12.84 -12.27
N SER A 136 1.55 12.11 -12.41
CA SER A 136 2.68 12.50 -13.25
C SER A 136 2.49 12.02 -14.67
N THR A 137 2.97 12.83 -15.62
CA THR A 137 3.02 12.50 -17.05
C THR A 137 4.08 11.44 -17.34
#